data_AF-A0A517D8F0-F1
#
_entry.id   AF-A0A517D8F0-F1
#
_cell.length_a   1.000
_cell.length_b   1.000
_cell.length_c   1.000
_cell.angle_alpha   90.00
_cell.angle_beta   90.00
_cell.angle_gamma   90.00
#
_symmetry.space_group_name_H-M   'P 1'
#
loop_
_entity.id
_entity.type
_entity.pdbx_description
1 polymer ?
#
loop_
_entity_poly.entity_id
_entity_poly.type
_entity_poly.pdbx_seq_one_letter_code
_entity_poly.pdbx_strand_id
1 'polypeptide(L)'
;MKKVIIIIISVIVGLVILIRIPINLHRNAYYYATHMPYKSKQYPFVPLLAEHKLPSSYVPGYKSESYSSSVRDPTDRWVLKENIKQIGDSFTLTDGAAIYSLDKPFQIVSARYAIYFLNNGYIVEEKRGKISHTAKKITFNCLNNIQNEIKQNALKPKVNLQWIWNIWFKIHYR
;
A
#
# COMPACT_ATOMS: atom_id res chain seq x y z
N MET A 1 -35.36 28.84 23.89
CA MET A 1 -34.92 27.44 24.10
C MET A 1 -34.88 26.62 22.82
N LYS A 2 -35.99 26.46 22.06
CA LYS A 2 -36.01 25.66 20.80
C LYS A 2 -34.94 26.06 19.78
N LYS A 3 -34.72 27.36 19.52
CA LYS A 3 -33.68 27.85 18.59
C LYS A 3 -32.25 27.49 19.04
N VAL A 4 -31.98 27.55 20.34
CA VAL A 4 -30.66 27.20 20.91
C VAL A 4 -30.40 25.69 20.78
N ILE A 5 -31.41 24.86 21.04
CA ILE A 5 -31.33 23.40 20.87
C ILE A 5 -31.04 23.05 19.39
N ILE A 6 -31.72 23.70 18.45
CA ILE A 6 -31.49 23.49 17.00
C ILE A 6 -30.04 23.84 16.64
N ILE A 7 -29.53 24.98 17.10
CA ILE A 7 -28.14 25.39 16.84
C ILE A 7 -27.15 24.35 17.39
N ILE A 8 -27.35 23.90 18.64
CA ILE A 8 -26.48 22.89 19.26
C ILE A 8 -26.49 21.59 18.45
N ILE A 9 -27.66 21.11 18.03
CA ILE A 9 -27.78 19.89 17.21
C ILE A 9 -27.07 20.09 15.87
N SER A 10 -27.26 21.22 15.19
CA SER A 10 -26.59 21.51 13.91
C SER A 10 -25.06 21.52 14.04
N VAL A 11 -24.53 22.11 15.13
CA VAL A 11 -23.08 22.11 15.40
C VAL A 11 -22.56 20.70 15.63
N ILE A 12 -23.26 19.89 16.45
CA ILE A 12 -22.88 18.49 16.72
C ILE A 12 -22.89 17.67 15.43
N VAL A 13 -23.94 17.80 14.60
CA VAL A 13 -24.04 17.10 13.31
C VAL A 13 -22.89 17.51 12.39
N GLY A 14 -22.58 18.80 12.29
CA GLY A 14 -21.45 19.29 11.51
C GLY A 14 -20.11 18.69 11.97
N LEU A 15 -19.86 18.66 13.28
CA LEU A 15 -18.67 18.04 13.88
C LEU A 15 -18.58 16.54 13.57
N VAL A 16 -19.69 15.80 13.70
CA VAL A 16 -19.72 14.36 13.37
C VAL A 16 -19.35 14.13 11.91
N ILE A 17 -19.85 14.95 10.98
CA ILE A 17 -19.50 14.84 9.55
C ILE A 17 -18.00 15.09 9.34
N LEU A 18 -17.45 16.15 9.95
CA LEU A 18 -16.04 16.51 9.80
C LEU A 18 -15.10 15.40 10.32
N ILE A 19 -15.42 14.78 11.45
CA ILE A 19 -14.62 13.68 12.03
C ILE A 19 -14.69 12.42 11.15
N ARG A 20 -15.80 12.19 10.44
CA ARG A 20 -15.97 11.00 9.58
C ARG A 20 -15.10 11.04 8.33
N ILE A 21 -14.72 12.21 7.83
CA ILE A 21 -13.87 12.38 6.63
C ILE A 21 -12.50 11.70 6.80
N PRO A 22 -11.65 12.07 7.78
CA PRO A 22 -10.34 11.45 7.94
C PRO A 22 -10.45 9.95 8.26
N ILE A 23 -11.45 9.53 9.03
CA ILE A 23 -11.71 8.11 9.31
C ILE A 23 -12.02 7.34 8.01
N ASN A 24 -12.85 7.92 7.12
CA ASN A 24 -13.19 7.30 5.85
C ASN A 24 -11.99 7.23 4.89
N LEU A 25 -11.16 8.27 4.85
CA LEU A 25 -9.93 8.29 4.06
C LEU A 25 -8.93 7.25 4.57
N HIS A 26 -8.69 7.20 5.87
CA HIS A 26 -7.76 6.26 6.49
C HIS A 26 -8.20 4.79 6.32
N ARG A 27 -9.48 4.48 6.57
CA ARG A 27 -9.99 3.09 6.45
C ARG A 27 -10.01 2.56 5.03
N ASN A 28 -10.17 3.43 4.04
CA ASN A 28 -10.27 3.05 2.63
C ASN A 28 -9.05 3.51 1.82
N ALA A 29 -7.91 3.76 2.48
CA ALA A 29 -6.69 4.29 1.87
C ALA A 29 -6.24 3.46 0.64
N TYR A 30 -6.19 2.14 0.79
CA TYR A 30 -5.82 1.22 -0.30
C TYR A 30 -6.80 1.24 -1.49
N TYR A 31 -8.10 1.41 -1.22
CA TYR A 31 -9.10 1.59 -2.27
C TYR A 31 -8.77 2.87 -3.05
N TYR A 32 -8.61 4.00 -2.36
CA TYR A 32 -8.39 5.28 -3.01
C TYR A 32 -7.05 5.33 -3.76
N ALA A 33 -5.98 4.76 -3.20
CA ALA A 33 -4.66 4.70 -3.84
C ALA A 33 -4.64 3.88 -5.13
N THR A 34 -5.46 2.82 -5.23
CA THR A 34 -5.52 2.00 -6.46
C THR A 34 -6.51 2.52 -7.50
N HIS A 35 -7.39 3.47 -7.12
CA HIS A 35 -8.40 4.08 -7.98
C HIS A 35 -8.07 5.52 -8.40
N MET A 36 -7.01 6.12 -7.86
CA MET A 36 -6.56 7.43 -8.32
C MET A 36 -5.89 7.35 -9.70
N PRO A 37 -5.90 8.44 -10.49
CA PRO A 37 -5.05 8.53 -11.67
C PRO A 37 -3.57 8.47 -11.27
N TYR A 38 -2.78 7.64 -11.94
CA TYR A 38 -1.33 7.52 -11.72
C TYR A 38 -0.59 7.41 -13.04
N LYS A 39 0.71 7.75 -13.01
CA LYS A 39 1.58 7.68 -14.17
C LYS A 39 2.04 6.25 -14.43
N SER A 40 2.54 5.98 -15.64
CA SER A 40 3.28 4.74 -15.90
C SER A 40 4.44 4.60 -14.91
N LYS A 41 4.70 3.37 -14.43
CA LYS A 41 5.71 3.04 -13.42
C LYS A 41 5.46 3.62 -12.02
N GLN A 42 4.22 3.98 -11.70
CA GLN A 42 3.82 4.41 -10.37
C GLN A 42 2.89 3.38 -9.72
N TYR A 43 3.14 3.07 -8.46
CA TYR A 43 2.33 2.19 -7.62
C TYR A 43 1.89 2.93 -6.35
N PRO A 44 0.79 3.73 -6.40
CA PRO A 44 0.44 4.64 -5.30
C PRO A 44 0.07 3.94 -3.98
N PHE A 45 -0.19 2.63 -4.01
CA PHE A 45 -0.46 1.86 -2.80
C PHE A 45 0.82 1.52 -2.02
N VAL A 46 2.00 1.56 -2.64
CA VAL A 46 3.27 1.15 -2.02
C VAL A 46 3.62 2.03 -0.81
N PRO A 47 3.59 3.37 -0.90
CA PRO A 47 3.88 4.24 0.25
C PRO A 47 2.95 4.02 1.44
N LEU A 48 1.73 3.52 1.21
CA LEU A 48 0.79 3.23 2.30
C LEU A 48 1.29 2.14 3.24
N LEU A 49 2.22 1.29 2.81
CA LEU A 49 2.82 0.27 3.70
C LEU A 49 3.57 0.91 4.88
N ALA A 50 4.05 2.15 4.73
CA ALA A 50 4.73 2.91 5.79
C ALA A 50 3.79 3.31 6.95
N GLU A 51 2.48 3.38 6.71
CA GLU A 51 1.49 3.84 7.70
C GLU A 51 0.35 2.84 7.96
N HIS A 52 0.08 1.96 7.00
CA HIS A 52 -1.09 1.08 7.00
C HIS A 52 -0.70 -0.37 6.74
N LYS A 53 -1.12 -1.27 7.64
CA LYS A 53 -1.06 -2.71 7.36
C LYS A 53 -1.98 -3.02 6.17
N LEU A 54 -1.44 -3.65 5.14
CA LEU A 54 -2.24 -4.18 4.04
C LEU A 54 -3.02 -5.41 4.54
N PRO A 55 -4.37 -5.44 4.53
CA PRO A 55 -5.10 -6.63 4.94
C PRO A 55 -4.81 -7.80 3.99
N SER A 56 -4.53 -8.99 4.52
CA SER A 56 -4.27 -10.18 3.68
C SER A 56 -5.47 -10.54 2.79
N SER A 57 -6.69 -10.19 3.21
CA SER A 57 -7.90 -10.34 2.39
C SER A 57 -7.90 -9.49 1.12
N TYR A 58 -7.07 -8.44 1.04
CA TYR A 58 -6.96 -7.61 -0.17
C TYR A 58 -5.99 -8.19 -1.19
N VAL A 59 -5.13 -9.11 -0.78
CA VAL A 59 -4.07 -9.71 -1.61
C VAL A 59 -3.98 -11.21 -1.36
N PRO A 60 -4.98 -12.00 -1.80
CA PRO A 60 -4.97 -13.44 -1.61
C PRO A 60 -3.71 -14.07 -2.22
N GLY A 61 -3.12 -15.01 -1.49
CA GLY A 61 -1.86 -15.66 -1.89
C GLY A 61 -0.59 -14.88 -1.55
N TYR A 62 -0.71 -13.73 -0.85
CA TYR A 62 0.40 -13.04 -0.21
C TYR A 62 0.23 -13.06 1.31
N LYS A 63 1.34 -13.22 2.02
CA LYS A 63 1.41 -12.94 3.45
C LYS A 63 1.62 -11.45 3.63
N SER A 64 0.78 -10.81 4.42
CA SER A 64 0.93 -9.40 4.79
C SER A 64 1.12 -9.29 6.29
N GLU A 65 2.33 -8.95 6.69
CA GLU A 65 2.75 -8.96 8.08
C GLU A 65 3.36 -7.62 8.47
N SER A 66 3.45 -7.44 9.78
CA SER A 66 4.00 -6.26 10.41
C SER A 66 4.99 -6.78 11.43
N TYR A 67 6.29 -6.62 11.17
CA TYR A 67 7.29 -6.87 12.19
C TYR A 67 7.28 -5.71 13.18
N SER A 68 7.32 -6.06 14.45
CA SER A 68 7.13 -5.15 15.55
C SER A 68 8.06 -5.59 16.66
N SER A 69 9.14 -4.83 16.87
CA SER A 69 9.94 -4.94 18.10
C SER A 69 9.22 -4.29 19.30
N SER A 70 8.07 -3.66 19.06
CA SER A 70 7.23 -2.95 20.04
C SER A 70 5.77 -2.97 19.58
N VAL A 71 4.87 -3.54 20.38
CA VAL A 71 3.41 -3.58 20.13
C VAL A 71 2.82 -2.18 19.86
N ARG A 72 3.52 -1.11 20.25
CA ARG A 72 3.11 0.28 20.06
C ARG A 72 3.50 0.88 18.70
N ASP A 73 4.52 0.34 18.03
CA ASP A 73 4.99 0.86 16.73
C ASP A 73 5.59 -0.29 15.90
N PRO A 74 4.81 -0.92 15.02
CA PRO A 74 5.36 -1.84 14.03
C PRO A 74 6.19 -1.05 13.00
N THR A 75 7.50 -1.24 13.02
CA THR A 75 8.46 -0.51 12.17
C THR A 75 8.51 -1.02 10.74
N ASP A 76 8.27 -2.31 10.50
CA ASP A 76 8.42 -2.89 9.15
C ASP A 76 7.15 -3.63 8.72
N ARG A 77 6.40 -3.04 7.79
CA ARG A 77 5.26 -3.70 7.14
C ARG A 77 5.69 -4.23 5.79
N TRP A 78 5.38 -5.49 5.53
CA TRP A 78 5.79 -6.14 4.30
C TRP A 78 4.73 -7.07 3.75
N VAL A 79 4.81 -7.25 2.43
CA VAL A 79 4.01 -8.21 1.67
C VAL A 79 4.97 -9.23 1.08
N LEU A 80 4.78 -10.50 1.41
CA LEU A 80 5.64 -11.61 1.00
C LEU A 80 4.84 -12.63 0.19
N LYS A 81 5.46 -13.14 -0.86
CA LYS A 81 5.03 -14.37 -1.53
C LYS A 81 6.25 -15.24 -1.74
N GLU A 82 6.10 -16.53 -1.45
CA GLU A 82 7.15 -17.53 -1.60
C GLU A 82 6.74 -18.52 -2.69
N ASN A 83 7.70 -19.25 -3.26
CA ASN A 83 7.48 -20.30 -4.25
C ASN A 83 6.71 -19.80 -5.48
N ILE A 84 7.18 -18.70 -6.05
CA ILE A 84 6.60 -18.01 -7.22
C ILE A 84 6.94 -18.76 -8.51
N LYS A 85 8.23 -19.05 -8.74
CA LYS A 85 8.70 -19.78 -9.93
C LYS A 85 9.35 -21.10 -9.56
N GLN A 86 10.04 -21.15 -8.43
CA GLN A 86 10.71 -22.34 -7.93
C GLN A 86 10.64 -22.41 -6.41
N ILE A 87 10.80 -23.61 -5.85
CA ILE A 87 10.80 -23.77 -4.40
C ILE A 87 11.93 -22.91 -3.78
N GLY A 88 11.57 -22.12 -2.78
CA GLY A 88 12.48 -21.27 -2.02
C GLY A 88 12.67 -19.85 -2.57
N ASP A 89 12.19 -19.53 -3.77
CA ASP A 89 12.21 -18.14 -4.24
C ASP A 89 11.14 -17.30 -3.53
N SER A 90 11.36 -15.98 -3.52
CA SER A 90 10.48 -15.06 -2.81
C SER A 90 10.34 -13.70 -3.48
N PHE A 91 9.19 -13.08 -3.28
CA PHE A 91 8.92 -11.67 -3.56
C PHE A 91 8.55 -10.98 -2.25
N THR A 92 9.29 -9.94 -1.92
CA THR A 92 9.03 -9.07 -0.77
C THR A 92 8.74 -7.66 -1.26
N LEU A 93 7.71 -7.04 -0.71
CA LEU A 93 7.39 -5.64 -0.93
C LEU A 93 7.33 -4.92 0.41
N THR A 94 8.05 -3.81 0.52
CA THR A 94 7.95 -2.81 1.59
C THR A 94 7.50 -1.48 1.00
N ASP A 95 7.37 -0.46 1.83
CA ASP A 95 7.09 0.92 1.43
C ASP A 95 8.17 1.53 0.50
N GLY A 96 9.42 1.08 0.63
CA GLY A 96 10.55 1.58 -0.16
C GLY A 96 11.02 0.68 -1.31
N ALA A 97 10.72 -0.62 -1.28
CA ALA A 97 11.29 -1.55 -2.27
C ALA A 97 10.42 -2.77 -2.57
N ALA A 98 10.50 -3.24 -3.82
CA ALA A 98 10.00 -4.54 -4.25
C ALA A 98 11.17 -5.41 -4.70
N ILE A 99 11.32 -6.58 -4.10
CA ILE A 99 12.49 -7.43 -4.27
C ILE A 99 12.02 -8.83 -4.63
N TYR A 100 12.51 -9.37 -5.75
CA TYR A 100 12.45 -10.79 -6.04
C TYR A 100 13.82 -11.42 -5.81
N SER A 101 13.90 -12.52 -5.08
CA SER A 101 15.15 -13.23 -4.76
C SER A 101 14.97 -14.73 -4.93
N LEU A 102 16.07 -15.42 -5.29
CA LEU A 102 16.13 -16.89 -5.30
C LEU A 102 16.46 -17.47 -3.92
N ASP A 103 16.78 -16.62 -2.95
CA ASP A 103 17.16 -16.99 -1.60
C ASP A 103 16.02 -16.70 -0.62
N LYS A 104 16.23 -17.10 0.65
CA LYS A 104 15.30 -16.85 1.74
C LYS A 104 14.98 -15.35 1.86
N PRO A 105 13.72 -14.99 2.19
CA PRO A 105 13.31 -13.60 2.29
C PRO A 105 14.13 -12.83 3.33
N PHE A 106 14.29 -11.52 3.12
CA PHE A 106 15.00 -10.58 4.01
C PHE A 106 16.51 -10.79 4.16
N GLN A 107 17.13 -11.66 3.37
CA GLN A 107 18.59 -11.77 3.31
C GLN A 107 19.17 -10.80 2.26
N ILE A 108 20.29 -10.13 2.60
CA ILE A 108 21.03 -9.31 1.64
C ILE A 108 21.86 -10.27 0.78
N VAL A 109 21.35 -10.60 -0.40
CA VAL A 109 22.02 -11.56 -1.28
C VAL A 109 22.22 -11.01 -2.68
N SER A 110 23.29 -11.49 -3.32
CA SER A 110 23.67 -11.09 -4.66
C SER A 110 22.69 -11.56 -5.74
N ALA A 111 21.88 -12.61 -5.49
CA ALA A 111 20.92 -13.16 -6.45
C ALA A 111 19.51 -12.56 -6.30
N ARG A 112 19.38 -11.26 -6.61
CA ARG A 112 18.09 -10.55 -6.51
C ARG A 112 17.84 -9.54 -7.63
N TYR A 113 16.57 -9.23 -7.82
CA TYR A 113 16.09 -8.08 -8.59
C TYR A 113 15.32 -7.15 -7.65
N ALA A 114 15.71 -5.88 -7.58
CA ALA A 114 15.10 -4.89 -6.71
C ALA A 114 14.59 -3.70 -7.52
N ILE A 115 13.41 -3.22 -7.14
CA ILE A 115 12.80 -1.98 -7.61
C ILE A 115 12.69 -1.07 -6.39
N TYR A 116 13.13 0.17 -6.50
CA TYR A 116 13.06 1.18 -5.43
C TYR A 116 12.06 2.27 -5.78
N PHE A 117 11.31 2.70 -4.77
CA PHE A 117 10.23 3.67 -4.92
C PHE A 117 10.53 4.99 -4.22
N LEU A 118 9.99 6.07 -4.75
CA LEU A 118 9.78 7.30 -4.01
C LEU A 118 8.56 7.18 -3.11
N ASN A 119 8.41 8.14 -2.20
CA ASN A 119 7.27 8.26 -1.29
C ASN A 119 5.93 8.43 -2.01
N ASN A 120 5.92 8.70 -3.32
CA ASN A 120 4.71 8.77 -4.15
C ASN A 120 4.42 7.47 -4.93
N GLY A 121 5.21 6.41 -4.70
CA GLY A 121 5.11 5.11 -5.36
C GLY A 121 5.75 5.06 -6.75
N TYR A 122 6.42 6.12 -7.21
CA TYR A 122 7.12 6.14 -8.50
C TYR A 122 8.43 5.36 -8.43
N ILE A 123 8.69 4.54 -9.44
CA ILE A 123 9.95 3.79 -9.55
C ILE A 123 11.10 4.73 -9.90
N VAL A 124 12.12 4.78 -9.06
CA VAL A 124 13.34 5.59 -9.30
C VAL A 124 14.54 4.76 -9.72
N GLU A 125 14.63 3.53 -9.26
CA GLU A 125 15.80 2.71 -9.52
C GLU A 125 15.40 1.24 -9.66
N GLU A 126 16.06 0.55 -10.59
CA GLU A 126 15.97 -0.90 -10.76
C GLU A 126 17.38 -1.47 -10.64
N LYS A 127 17.62 -2.36 -9.67
CA LYS A 127 18.91 -3.04 -9.49
C LYS A 127 18.77 -4.52 -9.79
N ARG A 128 19.70 -5.03 -10.60
CA ARG A 128 19.82 -6.46 -10.87
C ARG A 128 21.16 -6.96 -10.37
N GLY A 129 21.12 -7.98 -9.51
CA GLY A 129 22.29 -8.75 -9.13
C GLY A 129 22.54 -9.96 -10.03
N LYS A 130 23.13 -11.02 -9.49
CA LYS A 130 23.41 -12.29 -10.16
C LYS A 130 22.12 -13.13 -10.32
N ILE A 131 21.17 -12.64 -11.10
CA ILE A 131 19.87 -13.30 -11.35
C ILE A 131 19.46 -13.16 -12.81
N SER A 132 18.64 -14.11 -13.30
CA SER A 132 18.12 -14.13 -14.67
C SER A 132 17.37 -12.85 -15.06
N HIS A 133 17.40 -12.52 -16.36
CA HIS A 133 16.62 -11.43 -16.96
C HIS A 133 15.11 -11.56 -16.70
N THR A 134 14.61 -12.78 -16.52
CA THR A 134 13.19 -13.01 -16.23
C THR A 134 12.75 -12.45 -14.87
N ALA A 135 13.68 -12.22 -13.94
CA ALA A 135 13.39 -11.67 -12.62
C ALA A 135 12.66 -10.33 -12.68
N LYS A 136 13.04 -9.44 -13.62
CA LYS A 136 12.34 -8.18 -13.86
C LYS A 136 10.85 -8.41 -14.11
N LYS A 137 10.52 -9.29 -15.08
CA LYS A 137 9.14 -9.61 -15.44
C LYS A 137 8.37 -10.18 -14.25
N ILE A 138 9.00 -11.05 -13.46
CA ILE A 138 8.39 -11.65 -12.27
C ILE A 138 8.06 -10.57 -11.23
N THR A 139 9.01 -9.69 -10.90
CA THR A 139 8.80 -8.60 -9.93
C THR A 139 7.67 -7.67 -10.36
N PHE A 140 7.64 -7.24 -11.63
CA PHE A 140 6.55 -6.41 -12.16
C PHE A 140 5.21 -7.15 -12.17
N ASN A 141 5.19 -8.44 -12.50
CA ASN A 141 3.96 -9.24 -12.44
C ASN A 141 3.43 -9.32 -11.01
N CYS A 142 4.29 -9.52 -10.00
CA CYS A 142 3.88 -9.51 -8.60
C CYS A 142 3.31 -8.14 -8.18
N LEU A 143 3.96 -7.04 -8.54
CA LEU A 143 3.48 -5.68 -8.24
C LEU A 143 2.13 -5.38 -8.89
N ASN A 144 1.99 -5.69 -10.17
CA ASN A 144 0.75 -5.50 -10.91
C ASN A 144 -0.37 -6.37 -10.34
N ASN A 145 -0.05 -7.61 -9.96
CA ASN A 145 -1.01 -8.50 -9.33
C ASN A 145 -1.49 -7.94 -7.99
N ILE A 146 -0.58 -7.53 -7.11
CA ILE A 146 -0.95 -6.88 -5.83
C ILE A 146 -1.85 -5.67 -6.07
N GLN A 147 -1.48 -4.78 -7.00
CA GLN A 147 -2.30 -3.61 -7.31
C GLN A 147 -3.70 -3.98 -7.79
N ASN A 148 -3.79 -4.98 -8.67
CA ASN A 148 -5.07 -5.47 -9.20
C ASN A 148 -5.91 -6.13 -8.11
N GLU A 149 -5.32 -7.00 -7.29
CA GLU A 149 -6.00 -7.64 -6.16
C GLU A 149 -6.54 -6.59 -5.18
N ILE A 150 -5.75 -5.58 -4.80
CA ILE A 150 -6.24 -4.49 -3.96
C ILE A 150 -7.41 -3.76 -4.64
N LYS A 151 -7.30 -3.46 -5.93
CA LYS A 151 -8.34 -2.76 -6.67
C LYS A 151 -9.68 -3.52 -6.67
N GLN A 152 -9.64 -4.86 -6.69
CA GLN A 152 -10.83 -5.71 -6.69
C GLN A 152 -11.36 -6.00 -5.28
N ASN A 153 -10.46 -6.22 -4.32
CA ASN A 153 -10.82 -6.79 -3.01
C ASN A 153 -10.88 -5.73 -1.89
N ALA A 154 -10.35 -4.52 -2.10
CA ALA A 154 -10.40 -3.48 -1.09
C ALA A 154 -11.84 -3.06 -0.78
N LEU A 155 -12.12 -2.82 0.50
CA LEU A 155 -13.43 -2.31 0.91
C LEU A 155 -13.73 -0.99 0.20
N LYS A 156 -14.88 -0.96 -0.48
CA LYS A 156 -15.37 0.24 -1.13
C LYS A 156 -15.86 1.24 -0.08
N PRO A 157 -15.44 2.51 -0.14
CA PRO A 157 -15.90 3.53 0.79
C PRO A 157 -17.41 3.77 0.63
N LYS A 158 -18.12 3.94 1.75
CA LYS A 158 -19.56 4.28 1.75
C LYS A 158 -19.83 5.65 1.14
N VAL A 159 -18.91 6.59 1.35
CA VAL A 159 -18.92 7.93 0.75
C VAL A 159 -17.64 8.06 -0.04
N ASN A 160 -17.76 8.27 -1.35
CA ASN A 160 -16.62 8.40 -2.24
C ASN A 160 -15.96 9.77 -2.06
N LEU A 161 -14.77 9.80 -1.47
CA LEU A 161 -13.96 11.00 -1.27
C LEU A 161 -12.68 10.99 -2.13
N GLN A 162 -12.71 10.34 -3.30
CA GLN A 162 -11.54 10.17 -4.18
C GLN A 162 -10.86 11.50 -4.53
N TRP A 163 -11.62 12.57 -4.78
CA TRP A 163 -11.06 13.88 -5.08
C TRP A 163 -10.23 14.44 -3.91
N ILE A 164 -10.74 14.33 -2.68
CA ILE A 164 -10.02 14.75 -1.47
C ILE A 164 -8.77 13.90 -1.30
N TRP A 165 -8.88 12.58 -1.49
CA TRP A 165 -7.72 11.69 -1.45
C TRP A 165 -6.66 12.07 -2.47
N ASN A 166 -7.03 12.34 -3.72
CA ASN A 166 -6.07 12.70 -4.77
C ASN A 166 -5.28 13.97 -4.42
N ILE A 167 -5.93 14.96 -3.81
CA ILE A 167 -5.28 16.17 -3.33
C ILE A 167 -4.36 15.85 -2.15
N TRP A 168 -4.89 15.16 -1.14
CA TRP A 168 -4.13 14.81 0.06
C TRP A 168 -2.89 13.97 -0.28
N PHE A 169 -3.03 12.95 -1.13
CA PHE A 169 -1.93 12.09 -1.58
C PHE A 169 -0.82 12.91 -2.25
N LYS A 170 -1.17 13.85 -3.13
CA LYS A 170 -0.19 14.72 -3.81
C LYS A 170 0.55 15.67 -2.86
N ILE A 171 -0.03 16.00 -1.71
CA ILE A 171 0.58 16.86 -0.70
C ILE A 171 1.46 16.04 0.24
N HIS A 172 0.96 14.90 0.71
CA HIS A 172 1.58 14.08 1.75
C HIS A 172 2.67 13.15 1.21
N TYR A 173 2.48 12.61 0.01
CA TYR A 173 3.37 11.65 -0.64
C TYR A 173 4.06 12.31 -1.85
N ARG A 174 4.94 13.29 -1.62
CA ARG A 174 5.70 13.95 -2.69
C ARG A 174 6.96 13.17 -3.07
#